data_AF-A0A8T7BIZ0-F1
#
_entry.id   AF-A0A8T7BIZ0-F1
#
_cell.length_a   1.000
_cell.length_b   1.000
_cell.length_c   1.000
_cell.angle_alpha   90.00
_cell.angle_beta   90.00
_cell.angle_gamma   90.00
#
_symmetry.space_group_name_H-M   'P 1'
#
loop_
_entity.id
_entity.type
_entity.pdbx_description
1 polymer ?
#
loop_
_entity_poly.entity_id
_entity_poly.type
_entity_poly.pdbx_seq_one_letter_code
_entity_poly.pdbx_strand_id
1 'polypeptide(L)'
;FLVHAALESGETQAQNYSDYVSLMTLHSAKGLEFNHIYLAGMEEGLFPHQRSTSDIVQLEEERRLCYVGITRARVKLTCTYTQHRRMHGSEYYPQPSRFLSELPKEVLNEVRLGSNISGHSALEALDNATNNDSGLNLGQRVIHSKFGEGVILNLEGKGSNARVQVNFEDSGNKWLVLAYANLQTQA
;
A
#
# COMPACT_ATOMS: atom_id res chain seq x y z
N PHE A 1 39.52 21.51 2.53
CA PHE A 1 38.27 22.12 2.02
C PHE A 1 37.53 21.19 1.06
N LEU A 2 38.05 20.91 -0.14
CA LEU A 2 37.38 20.02 -1.12
C LEU A 2 37.10 18.59 -0.62
N VAL A 3 38.01 18.00 0.16
CA VAL A 3 37.81 16.66 0.75
C VAL A 3 36.66 16.63 1.78
N HIS A 4 36.47 17.72 2.54
CA HIS A 4 35.38 17.83 3.51
C HIS A 4 34.05 17.97 2.79
N ALA A 5 33.96 18.89 1.82
CA ALA A 5 32.76 19.10 1.01
C ALA A 5 32.38 17.86 0.17
N ALA A 6 33.34 17.01 -0.20
CA ALA A 6 33.09 15.78 -0.95
C ALA A 6 32.66 14.59 -0.07
N LEU A 7 32.95 14.61 1.24
CA LEU A 7 32.52 13.57 2.19
C LEU A 7 31.23 13.93 2.97
N GLU A 8 30.77 15.18 2.85
CA GLU A 8 29.64 15.70 3.61
C GLU A 8 28.32 15.10 3.11
N SER A 9 27.84 14.07 3.82
CA SER A 9 26.67 13.26 3.42
C SER A 9 25.35 13.87 3.90
N GLY A 10 25.22 15.20 3.84
CA GLY A 10 24.01 15.95 4.23
C GLY A 10 23.80 16.13 5.74
N GLU A 11 24.78 15.79 6.58
CA GLU A 11 24.69 15.92 8.05
C GLU A 11 24.71 17.37 8.57
N THR A 12 25.00 18.36 7.73
CA THR A 12 25.02 19.79 8.09
C THR A 12 23.83 20.54 7.53
N GLN A 13 22.61 20.21 7.96
CA GLN A 13 21.47 21.14 7.86
C GLN A 13 20.53 21.03 9.06
N ALA A 14 20.97 21.59 10.17
CA ALA A 14 20.18 22.50 11.01
C ALA A 14 21.16 23.07 12.05
N GLN A 15 21.31 24.41 12.12
CA GLN A 15 21.88 25.03 13.32
C GLN A 15 21.19 24.42 14.55
N ASN A 16 21.97 24.16 15.61
CA ASN A 16 21.64 23.45 16.86
C ASN A 16 20.44 24.01 17.69
N TYR A 17 19.44 24.66 17.09
CA TYR A 17 18.38 25.38 17.81
C TYR A 17 17.05 25.56 17.04
N SER A 18 16.66 24.64 16.16
CA SER A 18 15.30 24.67 15.59
C SER A 18 14.60 23.32 15.72
N ASP A 19 13.32 23.36 16.09
CA ASP A 19 12.43 22.19 16.07
C ASP A 19 11.99 21.95 14.62
N TYR A 20 12.36 20.80 14.05
CA TYR A 20 12.07 20.47 12.65
C TYR A 20 11.72 18.99 12.49
N VAL A 21 10.92 18.71 11.45
CA VAL A 21 10.66 17.35 11.00
C VAL A 21 11.77 16.91 10.05
N SER A 22 12.46 15.83 10.39
CA SER A 22 13.50 15.27 9.51
C SER A 22 12.88 14.33 8.47
N LEU A 23 13.19 14.58 7.20
CA LEU A 23 12.83 13.72 6.07
C LEU A 23 14.11 13.10 5.52
N MET A 24 14.12 11.77 5.43
CA MET A 24 15.27 11.03 4.93
C MET A 24 14.83 9.70 4.33
N THR A 25 15.73 9.06 3.60
CA THR A 25 15.52 7.68 3.13
C THR A 25 15.75 6.68 4.27
N LEU A 26 15.18 5.47 4.16
CA LEU A 26 15.42 4.39 5.12
C LEU A 26 16.91 4.04 5.28
N HIS A 27 17.69 4.11 4.19
CA HIS A 27 19.12 3.84 4.21
C HIS A 27 19.87 4.86 5.08
N SER A 28 19.54 6.14 4.96
CA SER A 28 20.15 7.22 5.73
C SER A 28 19.75 7.19 7.21
N ALA A 29 18.63 6.55 7.55
CA ALA A 29 18.16 6.47 8.94
C ALA A 29 18.95 5.46 9.80
N LYS A 30 19.84 4.67 9.21
CA LYS A 30 20.63 3.67 9.93
C LYS A 30 21.49 4.31 11.02
N GLY A 31 21.32 3.85 12.25
CA GLY A 31 22.06 4.37 13.41
C GLY A 31 21.41 5.56 14.11
N LEU A 32 20.35 6.13 13.52
CA LEU A 32 19.54 7.19 14.15
C LEU A 32 18.35 6.59 14.92
N GLU A 33 17.72 7.38 15.78
CA GLU A 33 16.50 6.97 16.50
C GLU A 33 15.55 8.15 16.80
N PHE A 34 14.29 7.91 16.43
CA PHE A 34 13.07 8.72 16.48
C PHE A 34 12.20 8.51 17.73
N ASN A 35 11.67 9.52 18.41
CA ASN A 35 10.51 9.26 19.30
C ASN A 35 9.29 8.82 18.48
N HIS A 36 9.01 9.54 17.40
CA HIS A 36 7.92 9.27 16.47
C HIS A 36 8.48 9.09 15.06
N ILE A 37 8.03 8.04 14.37
CA ILE A 37 8.44 7.77 12.99
C ILE A 37 7.21 7.56 12.11
N TYR A 38 7.30 8.13 10.91
CA TYR A 38 6.33 7.96 9.85
C TYR A 38 7.02 7.26 8.67
N LEU A 39 6.67 5.99 8.43
CA LEU A 39 7.04 5.28 7.22
C LEU A 39 6.00 5.55 6.15
N ALA A 40 6.39 6.33 5.15
CA ALA A 40 5.54 6.69 4.03
C ALA A 40 5.77 5.77 2.82
N GLY A 41 4.71 5.50 2.07
CA GLY A 41 4.79 4.73 0.83
C GLY A 41 5.02 3.24 1.05
N MET A 42 4.39 2.67 2.08
CA MET A 42 4.38 1.22 2.34
C MET A 42 3.51 0.50 1.29
N GLU A 43 4.01 0.41 0.07
CA GLU A 43 3.27 0.00 -1.13
C GLU A 43 4.06 -1.01 -1.96
N GLU A 44 3.39 -2.00 -2.54
CA GLU A 44 4.00 -2.91 -3.51
C GLU A 44 4.51 -2.14 -4.74
N GLY A 45 5.74 -2.44 -5.15
CA GLY A 45 6.42 -1.78 -6.26
C GLY A 45 7.21 -0.53 -5.85
N LEU A 46 6.90 0.07 -4.70
CA LEU A 46 7.67 1.17 -4.09
C LEU A 46 8.54 0.65 -2.93
N PHE A 47 7.91 -0.02 -1.97
CA PHE A 47 8.57 -0.65 -0.82
C PHE A 47 7.78 -1.90 -0.36
N PRO A 48 8.16 -3.12 -0.81
CA PRO A 48 9.39 -3.44 -1.53
C PRO A 48 9.43 -2.85 -2.94
N HIS A 49 10.62 -2.43 -3.37
CA HIS A 49 10.80 -1.88 -4.72
C HIS A 49 10.55 -2.95 -5.80
N GLN A 50 9.95 -2.53 -6.93
CA GLN A 50 9.52 -3.44 -8.01
C GLN A 50 10.62 -4.39 -8.51
N ARG A 51 11.89 -3.95 -8.50
CA ARG A 51 13.04 -4.75 -8.94
C ARG A 51 13.38 -5.88 -7.96
N SER A 52 13.09 -5.68 -6.69
CA SER A 52 13.38 -6.62 -5.61
C SER A 52 12.29 -7.69 -5.47
N THR A 53 11.10 -7.46 -6.03
CA THR A 53 9.94 -8.34 -5.88
C THR A 53 10.13 -9.73 -6.49
N SER A 54 10.87 -9.83 -7.60
CA SER A 54 11.07 -11.10 -8.33
C SER A 54 12.24 -11.94 -7.80
N ASP A 55 13.16 -11.33 -7.05
CA ASP A 55 14.35 -11.98 -6.52
C ASP A 55 14.25 -12.09 -5.01
N ILE A 56 14.18 -13.33 -4.51
CA ILE A 56 14.05 -13.63 -3.08
C ILE A 56 15.17 -12.95 -2.28
N VAL A 57 16.40 -12.94 -2.78
CA VAL A 57 17.55 -12.38 -2.04
C VAL A 57 17.41 -10.87 -1.90
N GLN A 58 16.97 -10.18 -2.97
CA GLN A 58 16.74 -8.74 -2.93
C GLN A 58 15.50 -8.38 -2.10
N LEU A 59 14.46 -9.22 -2.13
CA LEU A 59 13.29 -9.05 -1.26
C LEU A 59 13.66 -9.17 0.21
N GLU A 60 14.52 -10.12 0.57
CA GLU A 60 15.06 -10.25 1.93
C GLU A 60 15.86 -9.01 2.36
N GLU A 61 16.58 -8.36 1.44
CA GLU A 61 17.27 -7.10 1.72
C GLU A 61 16.29 -5.95 1.98
N GLU A 62 15.25 -5.81 1.18
CA GLU A 62 14.18 -4.84 1.41
C GLU A 62 13.47 -5.10 2.75
N ARG A 63 13.28 -6.37 3.12
CA ARG A 63 12.72 -6.75 4.44
C ARG A 63 13.64 -6.32 5.56
N ARG A 64 14.96 -6.52 5.43
CA ARG A 64 15.95 -6.00 6.39
C ARG A 64 15.90 -4.49 6.49
N LEU A 65 15.72 -3.79 5.37
CA LEU A 65 15.55 -2.34 5.35
C LEU A 65 14.27 -1.90 6.09
N CYS A 66 13.18 -2.66 5.94
CA CYS A 66 11.92 -2.42 6.64
C CYS A 66 12.12 -2.56 8.16
N TYR A 67 12.79 -3.64 8.57
CA TYR A 67 13.17 -3.86 9.95
C TYR A 67 14.03 -2.73 10.52
N VAL A 68 15.01 -2.23 9.77
CA VAL A 68 15.81 -1.07 10.19
C VAL A 68 14.89 0.13 10.43
N GLY A 69 13.99 0.43 9.49
CA GLY A 69 13.00 1.51 9.62
C GLY A 69 12.11 1.40 10.87
N ILE A 70 11.54 0.21 11.10
CA ILE A 70 10.70 -0.08 12.26
C ILE A 70 11.47 0.16 13.56
N THR A 71 12.69 -0.37 13.66
CA THR A 71 13.52 -0.26 14.87
C THR A 71 14.10 1.12 15.12
N ARG A 72 13.91 2.09 14.22
CA ARG A 72 14.30 3.49 14.50
C ARG A 72 13.32 4.16 15.48
N ALA A 73 12.10 3.64 15.64
CA ALA A 73 11.05 4.26 16.44
C ALA A 73 11.14 3.84 17.91
N ARG A 74 11.21 4.81 18.83
CA ARG A 74 11.25 4.57 20.28
C ARG A 74 9.87 4.53 20.94
N VAL A 75 8.94 5.37 20.49
CA VAL A 75 7.62 5.52 21.13
C VAL A 75 6.50 5.11 20.19
N LYS A 76 6.46 5.65 18.96
CA LYS A 76 5.38 5.37 18.01
C LYS A 76 5.88 5.26 16.58
N LEU A 77 5.46 4.20 15.90
CA LEU A 77 5.60 4.00 14.47
C LEU A 77 4.24 4.19 13.80
N THR A 78 4.20 4.98 12.73
CA THR A 78 3.03 5.13 11.87
C THR A 78 3.41 4.75 10.45
N CYS A 79 2.70 3.79 9.86
CA CYS A 79 2.91 3.37 8.49
C CYS A 79 1.77 3.88 7.61
N THR A 80 2.09 4.40 6.43
CA THR A 80 1.09 4.93 5.49
C THR A 80 1.31 4.38 4.09
N TYR A 81 0.20 4.15 3.39
CA TYR A 81 0.16 3.76 1.99
C TYR A 81 -0.97 4.53 1.31
N THR A 82 -0.92 4.64 -0.02
CA THR A 82 -1.91 5.37 -0.82
C THR A 82 -2.70 4.42 -1.71
N GLN A 83 -3.93 4.77 -2.05
CA GLN A 83 -4.75 4.04 -3.03
C GLN A 83 -4.48 4.51 -4.46
N HIS A 84 -3.97 5.74 -4.62
CA HIS A 84 -3.62 6.36 -5.89
C HIS A 84 -2.34 7.17 -5.73
N ARG A 85 -1.40 6.96 -6.65
CA ARG A 85 -0.10 7.62 -6.66
C ARG A 85 0.26 8.06 -8.07
N ARG A 86 0.73 9.30 -8.21
CA ARG A 86 1.36 9.76 -9.46
C ARG A 86 2.88 9.71 -9.33
N MET A 87 3.54 8.99 -10.23
CA MET A 87 5.00 8.83 -10.26
C MET A 87 5.50 9.03 -11.68
N HIS A 88 6.50 9.91 -11.86
CA HIS A 88 7.08 10.24 -13.18
C HIS A 88 6.06 10.60 -14.26
N GLY A 89 4.98 11.29 -13.88
CA GLY A 89 3.90 11.70 -14.81
C GLY A 89 2.84 10.62 -15.08
N SER A 90 3.09 9.37 -14.71
CA SER A 90 2.14 8.26 -14.83
C SER A 90 1.38 8.04 -13.52
N GLU A 91 0.12 7.63 -13.64
CA GLU A 91 -0.71 7.26 -12.49
C GLU A 91 -0.61 5.76 -12.21
N TYR A 92 -0.50 5.42 -10.92
CA TYR A 92 -0.40 4.09 -10.38
C TYR A 92 -1.45 3.89 -9.28
N TYR A 93 -1.94 2.66 -9.16
CA TYR A 93 -2.87 2.23 -8.12
C TYR A 93 -2.20 1.12 -7.31
N PRO A 94 -1.29 1.49 -6.39
CA PRO A 94 -0.47 0.52 -5.68
C PRO A 94 -1.31 -0.32 -4.72
N GLN A 95 -0.86 -1.55 -4.47
CA GLN A 95 -1.38 -2.37 -3.37
C GLN A 95 -0.57 -2.09 -2.09
N PRO A 96 -1.15 -2.29 -0.89
CA PRO A 96 -0.39 -2.17 0.35
C PRO A 96 0.82 -3.12 0.35
N SER A 97 1.94 -2.68 0.92
CA SER A 97 3.16 -3.49 1.05
C SER A 97 2.89 -4.79 1.80
N ARG A 98 3.42 -5.91 1.29
CA ARG A 98 3.40 -7.20 1.99
C ARG A 98 3.97 -7.12 3.40
N PHE A 99 4.95 -6.24 3.65
CA PHE A 99 5.56 -6.08 4.98
C PHE A 99 4.56 -5.66 6.05
N LEU A 100 3.46 -4.98 5.68
CA LEU A 100 2.40 -4.64 6.63
C LEU A 100 1.64 -5.88 7.10
N SER A 101 1.43 -6.86 6.22
CA SER A 101 0.75 -8.12 6.55
C SER A 101 1.62 -9.10 7.34
N GLU A 102 2.95 -8.93 7.30
CA GLU A 102 3.92 -9.70 8.09
C GLU A 102 3.96 -9.24 9.56
N LEU A 103 3.42 -8.05 9.88
CA LEU A 103 3.38 -7.53 11.25
C LEU A 103 2.28 -8.21 12.08
N PRO A 104 2.52 -8.47 13.39
CA PRO A 104 1.50 -9.03 14.27
C PRO A 104 0.28 -8.11 14.36
N LYS A 105 -0.92 -8.67 14.21
CA LYS A 105 -2.16 -7.87 14.19
C LYS A 105 -2.48 -7.23 15.53
N GLU A 106 -1.97 -7.81 16.62
CA GLU A 106 -2.21 -7.36 17.99
C GLU A 106 -1.59 -5.98 18.27
N VAL A 107 -0.55 -5.61 17.52
CA VAL A 107 0.15 -4.33 17.65
C VAL A 107 -0.28 -3.30 16.60
N LEU A 108 -1.15 -3.68 15.66
CA LEU A 108 -1.61 -2.82 14.59
C LEU A 108 -2.91 -2.11 15.00
N ASN A 109 -2.93 -0.79 14.81
CA ASN A 109 -4.13 0.01 14.88
C ASN A 109 -4.41 0.62 13.50
N GLU A 110 -5.33 0.01 12.75
CA GLU A 110 -5.72 0.52 11.44
C GLU A 110 -6.57 1.80 11.58
N VAL A 111 -6.08 2.91 11.05
CA VAL A 111 -6.79 4.18 11.04
C VAL A 111 -7.39 4.41 9.65
N ARG A 112 -8.71 4.47 9.56
CA ARG A 112 -9.43 4.84 8.33
C ARG A 112 -9.96 6.27 8.46
N LEU A 113 -9.55 7.15 7.55
CA LEU A 113 -10.15 8.49 7.44
C LEU A 113 -11.54 8.35 6.82
N GLY A 114 -12.58 8.25 7.66
CA GLY A 114 -13.96 8.22 7.16
C GLY A 114 -15.01 7.53 8.03
N SER A 115 -14.67 6.95 9.18
CA SER A 115 -15.69 6.49 10.13
C SER A 115 -15.08 6.27 11.51
N ASN A 116 -15.45 7.11 12.47
CA ASN A 116 -15.39 6.71 13.88
C ASN A 116 -16.51 5.69 14.10
N ILE A 117 -16.21 4.39 13.95
CA ILE A 117 -17.03 3.34 14.57
C ILE A 117 -16.12 2.46 15.40
N SER A 118 -16.17 2.78 16.69
CA SER A 118 -15.88 1.91 17.81
C SER A 118 -16.56 0.55 17.66
N GLY A 119 -15.82 -0.52 17.95
CA GLY A 119 -16.39 -1.76 18.49
C GLY A 119 -17.03 -2.72 17.49
N HIS A 120 -16.49 -3.95 17.48
CA HIS A 120 -17.21 -5.20 17.20
C HIS A 120 -18.18 -5.23 16.01
N SER A 121 -17.75 -5.75 14.85
CA SER A 121 -18.59 -6.70 14.09
C SER A 121 -17.81 -7.44 12.99
N ALA A 122 -17.09 -8.49 13.37
CA ALA A 122 -16.75 -9.59 12.45
C ALA A 122 -17.99 -10.44 12.04
N LEU A 123 -19.21 -10.00 12.40
CA LEU A 123 -20.46 -10.74 12.28
C LEU A 123 -21.54 -9.99 11.47
N GLU A 124 -21.32 -8.75 11.03
CA GLU A 124 -22.30 -7.98 10.22
C GLU A 124 -22.02 -8.03 8.71
N ALA A 125 -21.00 -8.79 8.29
CA ALA A 125 -20.68 -8.99 6.88
C ALA A 125 -21.67 -9.92 6.13
N LEU A 126 -22.71 -10.44 6.80
CA LEU A 126 -23.72 -11.28 6.16
C LEU A 126 -24.93 -10.52 5.57
N ASP A 127 -25.13 -9.23 5.89
CA ASP A 127 -26.45 -8.58 5.64
C ASP A 127 -26.43 -7.37 4.67
N ASN A 128 -25.30 -7.09 4.01
CA ASN A 128 -25.24 -6.09 2.92
C ASN A 128 -25.34 -6.72 1.52
N ALA A 129 -25.92 -7.93 1.45
CA ALA A 129 -26.41 -8.49 0.20
C ALA A 129 -27.78 -7.90 -0.12
N THR A 130 -27.82 -6.67 -0.66
CA THR A 130 -28.82 -6.22 -1.64
C THR A 130 -28.63 -4.73 -1.92
N ASN A 131 -28.65 -4.38 -3.22
CA ASN A 131 -28.62 -3.03 -3.80
C ASN A 131 -27.25 -2.48 -4.19
N ASN A 132 -26.54 -3.21 -5.05
CA ASN A 132 -25.72 -2.58 -6.07
C ASN A 132 -26.35 -2.82 -7.45
N ASP A 133 -26.72 -1.72 -8.11
CA ASP A 133 -27.36 -1.61 -9.43
C ASP A 133 -26.44 -2.05 -10.60
N SER A 134 -25.33 -2.72 -10.28
CA SER A 134 -24.33 -3.20 -11.22
C SER A 134 -24.47 -4.69 -11.56
N GLY A 135 -25.39 -5.42 -10.91
CA GLY A 135 -25.61 -6.86 -11.15
C GLY A 135 -24.42 -7.76 -10.80
N LEU A 136 -23.37 -7.19 -10.17
CA LEU A 136 -22.14 -7.87 -9.81
C LEU A 136 -21.93 -7.82 -8.30
N ASN A 137 -21.58 -8.96 -7.71
CA ASN A 137 -21.31 -9.11 -6.29
C ASN A 137 -19.81 -9.26 -6.01
N LEU A 138 -19.35 -8.77 -4.85
CA LEU A 138 -18.02 -9.04 -4.34
C LEU A 138 -17.86 -10.56 -4.15
N GLY A 139 -16.72 -11.12 -4.54
CA GLY A 139 -16.46 -12.57 -4.52
C GLY A 139 -17.04 -13.35 -5.70
N GLN A 140 -17.77 -12.72 -6.61
CA GLN A 140 -18.33 -13.38 -7.78
C GLN A 140 -17.24 -13.75 -8.81
N ARG A 141 -17.37 -14.93 -9.42
CA ARG A 141 -16.54 -15.35 -10.55
C ARG A 141 -17.00 -14.67 -11.84
N VAL A 142 -16.04 -14.11 -12.57
CA VAL A 142 -16.25 -13.39 -13.82
C VAL A 142 -15.22 -13.81 -14.85
N ILE A 143 -15.59 -13.74 -16.12
CA ILE A 143 -14.72 -14.04 -17.25
C ILE A 143 -14.51 -12.76 -18.05
N HIS A 144 -13.26 -12.48 -18.41
CA HIS A 144 -12.86 -11.37 -19.26
C HIS A 144 -12.18 -11.89 -20.54
N SER A 145 -12.61 -11.39 -21.70
CA SER A 145 -12.12 -11.83 -23.02
C SER A 145 -10.60 -11.79 -23.19
N LYS A 146 -9.92 -10.86 -22.51
CA LYS A 146 -8.45 -10.71 -22.54
C LYS A 146 -7.71 -11.38 -21.39
N PHE A 147 -8.34 -11.52 -20.23
CA PHE A 147 -7.64 -11.87 -18.97
C PHE A 147 -8.07 -13.21 -18.39
N GLY A 148 -9.05 -13.88 -19.01
CA GLY A 148 -9.54 -15.18 -18.58
C GLY A 148 -10.49 -15.06 -17.39
N GLU A 149 -10.54 -16.14 -16.60
CA GLU A 149 -11.38 -16.25 -15.41
C GLU A 149 -10.77 -15.50 -14.22
N GLY A 150 -11.62 -14.91 -13.39
CA GLY A 150 -11.19 -14.21 -12.19
C GLY A 150 -12.29 -13.99 -11.16
N VAL A 151 -11.91 -13.51 -9.98
CA VAL A 151 -12.83 -13.25 -8.86
C VAL A 151 -12.86 -11.76 -8.55
N ILE A 152 -14.06 -11.19 -8.41
CA ILE A 152 -14.23 -9.80 -8.00
C ILE A 152 -13.76 -9.62 -6.56
N LEU A 153 -12.77 -8.75 -6.35
CA LEU A 153 -12.25 -8.39 -5.04
C LEU A 153 -12.86 -7.11 -4.48
N ASN A 154 -13.16 -6.14 -5.37
CA ASN A 154 -13.67 -4.84 -4.96
C ASN A 154 -14.53 -4.20 -6.07
N LEU A 155 -15.49 -3.36 -5.67
CA LEU A 155 -16.37 -2.59 -6.52
C LEU A 155 -16.43 -1.16 -5.98
N GLU A 156 -15.96 -0.19 -6.76
CA GLU A 156 -15.92 1.22 -6.37
C GLU A 156 -16.69 2.11 -7.35
N GLY A 157 -17.42 3.09 -6.81
CA GLY A 157 -18.20 4.05 -7.58
C GLY A 157 -19.59 3.56 -7.98
N LYS A 158 -20.35 4.44 -8.65
CA LYS A 158 -21.71 4.18 -9.13
C LYS A 158 -21.83 4.60 -10.59
N GLY A 159 -22.64 3.89 -11.38
CA GLY A 159 -22.92 4.21 -12.79
C GLY A 159 -21.78 3.90 -13.76
N SER A 160 -21.69 4.66 -14.85
CA SER A 160 -20.78 4.38 -15.99
C SER A 160 -19.28 4.46 -15.68
N ASN A 161 -18.90 5.12 -14.59
CA ASN A 161 -17.51 5.24 -14.15
C ASN A 161 -17.18 4.28 -12.99
N ALA A 162 -18.09 3.36 -12.65
CA ALA A 162 -17.82 2.34 -11.65
C ALA A 162 -16.59 1.52 -12.07
N ARG A 163 -15.77 1.16 -11.11
CA ARG A 163 -14.55 0.36 -11.30
C ARG A 163 -14.66 -0.92 -10.52
N VAL A 164 -14.16 -1.99 -11.10
CA VAL A 164 -14.13 -3.33 -10.52
C VAL A 164 -12.70 -3.82 -10.46
N GLN A 165 -12.30 -4.33 -9.31
CA GLN A 165 -11.04 -5.03 -9.14
C GLN A 165 -11.30 -6.52 -9.25
N VAL A 166 -10.63 -7.18 -10.19
CA VAL A 166 -10.75 -8.62 -10.44
C VAL A 166 -9.38 -9.27 -10.30
N ASN A 167 -9.29 -10.35 -9.54
CA ASN A 167 -8.11 -11.22 -9.53
C ASN A 167 -8.28 -12.31 -10.57
N PHE A 168 -7.55 -12.21 -11.67
CA PHE A 168 -7.57 -13.20 -12.74
C PHE A 168 -6.59 -14.34 -12.45
N GLU A 169 -6.98 -15.58 -12.76
CA GLU A 169 -6.16 -16.77 -12.46
C GLU A 169 -4.81 -16.71 -13.20
N ASP A 170 -4.82 -16.33 -14.48
CA ASP A 170 -3.59 -16.25 -15.31
C ASP A 170 -2.91 -14.88 -15.27
N SER A 171 -3.68 -13.81 -15.00
CA SER A 171 -3.23 -12.42 -15.17
C SER A 171 -3.10 -11.62 -13.87
N GLY A 172 -3.46 -12.22 -12.73
CA GLY A 172 -3.46 -11.60 -11.41
C GLY A 172 -4.45 -10.44 -11.28
N ASN A 173 -4.22 -9.57 -10.29
CA ASN A 173 -5.10 -8.45 -9.98
C ASN A 173 -5.12 -7.38 -11.08
N LYS A 174 -6.32 -7.00 -11.53
CA LYS A 174 -6.55 -5.91 -12.50
C LYS A 174 -7.72 -5.03 -12.08
N TRP A 175 -7.57 -3.74 -12.32
CA TRP A 175 -8.65 -2.75 -12.22
C TRP A 175 -9.24 -2.51 -13.60
N LEU A 176 -10.56 -2.61 -13.69
CA LEU A 176 -11.32 -2.42 -14.92
C LEU A 176 -12.43 -1.40 -14.66
N VAL A 177 -12.70 -0.54 -15.64
CA VAL A 177 -13.89 0.32 -15.61
C VAL A 177 -15.07 -0.53 -16.09
N LEU A 178 -16.11 -0.64 -15.25
CA LEU A 178 -17.22 -1.58 -15.40
C LEU A 178 -17.95 -1.41 -16.74
N ALA A 179 -18.08 -0.17 -17.24
CA ALA A 179 -18.65 0.12 -18.56
C ALA A 179 -17.86 -0.40 -19.76
N TYR A 180 -16.57 -0.67 -19.60
CA TYR A 180 -15.67 -1.15 -20.67
C TYR A 180 -15.13 -2.56 -20.41
N ALA A 181 -15.36 -3.09 -19.20
CA ALA A 181 -14.80 -4.36 -18.77
C ALA A 181 -15.45 -5.56 -19.47
N ASN A 182 -16.69 -5.44 -19.96
CA ASN A 182 -17.42 -6.54 -20.63
C ASN A 182 -17.30 -7.88 -19.89
N LEU A 183 -17.43 -7.85 -18.57
CA LEU A 183 -17.31 -9.04 -17.73
C LEU A 183 -18.53 -9.93 -17.91
N GLN A 184 -18.29 -11.21 -18.19
CA GLN A 184 -19.34 -12.22 -18.23
C GLN A 184 -19.43 -12.90 -16.87
N THR A 185 -20.63 -12.95 -16.30
CA THR A 185 -20.89 -13.64 -15.04
C THR A 185 -21.01 -15.13 -15.31
N GLN A 186 -20.22 -15.94 -14.60
CA GLN A 186 -20.38 -17.38 -14.59
C GLN A 186 -21.43 -17.73 -13.52
N ALA A 187 -22.52 -18.40 -13.93
CA ALA A 187 -23.58 -18.86 -13.05
C ALA A 187 -23.11 -20.04 -12.19
#